data_AF-A0A3M0S9T8-F1
#
_entry.id   AF-A0A3M0S9T8-F1
#
_cell.length_a   1.000
_cell.length_b   1.000
_cell.length_c   1.000
_cell.angle_alpha   90.00
_cell.angle_beta   90.00
_cell.angle_gamma   90.00
#
_symmetry.space_group_name_H-M   'P 1'
#
loop_
_entity.id
_entity.type
_entity.pdbx_description
1 polymer ?
#
loop_
_entity_poly.entity_id
_entity_poly.type
_entity_poly.pdbx_seq_one_letter_code
_entity_poly.pdbx_strand_id
1 'polypeptide(L)'
;MKKLICAKDVETAERQGQKVVYIGCEAIITPSAKDIAKSYGIEFSTEKQVLEAKSSCEVETPCETKTSELEKVFENGIDSEVIYKVFKIMMKKGLLNGVIDLITNKKPYLAETDSIGLKIVRGSSVKYEALDTGNPDDKVFYQEIINADDGSSMNAGFITIESCKFDWETECQELYYVIEGTLTVTVDNKVYTAHPGDSVFFPKGAKIAFGSPDK
;
A
#
# COMPACT_ATOMS: atom_id res chain seq x y z
N MET A 1 -20.26 16.18 10.69
CA MET A 1 -19.27 16.13 11.80
C MET A 1 -19.29 14.72 12.37
N LYS A 2 -18.12 14.07 12.51
CA LYS A 2 -18.03 12.72 13.08
C LYS A 2 -18.31 12.76 14.59
N LYS A 3 -19.07 11.80 15.11
CA LYS A 3 -19.40 11.72 16.55
C LYS A 3 -18.20 11.16 17.33
N LEU A 4 -17.74 11.90 18.34
CA LEU A 4 -16.65 11.47 19.23
C LEU A 4 -17.22 10.73 20.44
N ILE A 5 -16.65 9.59 20.79
CA ILE A 5 -16.98 8.79 21.99
C ILE A 5 -15.79 8.86 22.96
N CYS A 6 -16.04 9.44 24.13
CA CYS A 6 -15.06 9.67 25.18
C CYS A 6 -15.29 8.79 26.41
N ALA A 7 -14.35 8.80 27.35
CA ALA A 7 -14.41 8.05 28.61
C ALA A 7 -15.74 8.25 29.36
N LYS A 8 -16.24 9.49 29.42
CA LYS A 8 -17.50 9.83 30.12
C LYS A 8 -18.72 9.15 29.52
N ASP A 9 -18.73 8.92 28.21
CA ASP A 9 -19.84 8.24 27.54
C ASP A 9 -19.92 6.76 27.96
N VAL A 10 -18.76 6.12 28.13
CA VAL A 10 -18.65 4.73 28.59
C VAL A 10 -18.99 4.59 30.07
N GLU A 11 -18.53 5.51 30.92
CA GLU A 11 -18.91 5.57 32.34
C GLU A 11 -20.41 5.77 32.53
N THR A 12 -21.05 6.53 31.64
CA THR A 12 -22.50 6.74 31.67
C THR A 12 -23.24 5.46 31.28
N ALA A 13 -22.76 4.73 30.28
CA ALA A 13 -23.33 3.45 29.85
C ALA A 13 -23.21 2.38 30.96
N GLU A 14 -22.06 2.33 31.64
CA GLU A 14 -21.84 1.45 32.79
C GLU A 14 -22.84 1.73 33.92
N ARG A 15 -23.04 3.00 34.28
CA ARG A 15 -24.01 3.41 35.30
C ARG A 15 -25.45 3.04 34.93
N GLN A 16 -25.74 2.94 33.63
CA GLN A 16 -27.03 2.52 33.10
C GLN A 16 -27.16 1.00 32.97
N GLY A 17 -26.15 0.23 33.41
CA GLY A 17 -26.13 -1.23 33.33
C GLY A 17 -25.97 -1.76 31.90
N GLN A 18 -25.56 -0.92 30.95
CA GLN A 18 -25.40 -1.30 29.56
C GLN A 18 -24.08 -2.05 29.37
N LYS A 19 -24.14 -3.17 28.65
CA LYS A 19 -22.96 -3.94 28.23
C LYS A 19 -22.53 -3.65 26.79
N VAL A 20 -23.34 -2.88 26.06
CA VAL A 20 -23.06 -2.51 24.68
C VAL A 20 -23.34 -1.03 24.47
N VAL A 21 -22.37 -0.30 23.92
CA VAL A 21 -22.51 1.10 23.51
C VAL A 21 -22.63 1.15 21.99
N TYR A 22 -23.77 1.62 21.50
CA TYR A 22 -24.03 1.68 20.06
C TYR A 22 -23.39 2.91 19.43
N ILE A 23 -22.54 2.68 18.45
CA ILE A 23 -21.79 3.71 17.72
C ILE A 23 -22.11 3.64 16.23
N GLY A 24 -22.14 4.80 15.56
CA GLY A 24 -22.28 4.82 14.10
C GLY A 24 -20.97 4.44 13.41
N CYS A 25 -21.04 3.97 12.16
CA CYS A 25 -19.87 3.52 11.39
C CYS A 25 -18.75 4.58 11.25
N GLU A 26 -19.07 5.86 11.43
CA GLU A 26 -18.12 6.97 11.35
C GLU A 26 -17.73 7.57 12.72
N ALA A 27 -18.04 6.89 13.82
CA ALA A 27 -17.72 7.37 15.16
C ALA A 27 -16.21 7.25 15.47
N ILE A 28 -15.65 8.26 16.13
CA ILE A 28 -14.27 8.25 16.61
C ILE A 28 -14.29 7.85 18.09
N ILE A 29 -13.61 6.78 18.45
CA ILE A 29 -13.49 6.33 19.85
C ILE A 29 -12.13 6.73 20.38
N THR A 30 -12.09 7.50 21.46
CA THR A 30 -10.83 7.88 22.11
C THR A 30 -10.14 6.67 22.76
N PRO A 31 -8.79 6.64 22.84
CA PRO A 31 -8.07 5.55 23.51
C PRO A 31 -8.56 5.29 24.94
N SER A 32 -8.74 6.34 25.76
CA SER A 32 -9.26 6.18 27.12
C SER A 32 -10.67 5.58 27.17
N ALA A 33 -11.54 5.85 26.19
CA ALA A 33 -12.84 5.21 26.12
C ALA A 33 -12.73 3.70 25.86
N LYS A 34 -11.78 3.26 25.03
CA LYS A 34 -11.52 1.82 24.79
C LYS A 34 -10.99 1.13 26.04
N ASP A 35 -10.06 1.77 26.74
CA ASP A 35 -9.45 1.21 27.96
C ASP A 35 -10.50 1.00 29.06
N ILE A 36 -11.36 2.01 29.27
CA ILE A 36 -12.42 1.98 30.27
C ILE A 36 -13.51 0.97 29.88
N ALA A 37 -13.89 0.91 28.61
CA ALA A 37 -14.87 -0.07 28.12
C ALA A 37 -14.38 -1.51 28.38
N LYS A 38 -13.09 -1.78 28.15
CA LYS A 38 -12.47 -3.06 28.47
C LYS A 38 -12.51 -3.37 29.96
N SER A 39 -12.25 -2.38 30.84
CA SER A 39 -12.33 -2.59 32.29
C SER A 39 -13.74 -2.88 32.81
N TYR A 40 -14.77 -2.36 32.14
CA TYR A 40 -16.17 -2.55 32.54
C TYR A 40 -16.88 -3.70 31.80
N GLY A 41 -16.18 -4.35 30.88
CA GLY A 41 -16.74 -5.40 30.02
C GLY A 41 -17.86 -4.85 29.12
N ILE A 42 -17.66 -3.66 28.58
CA ILE A 42 -18.58 -2.98 27.67
C ILE A 42 -18.02 -3.08 26.25
N GLU A 43 -18.87 -3.49 25.32
CA GLU A 43 -18.51 -3.61 23.90
C GLU A 43 -19.09 -2.45 23.08
N PHE A 44 -18.42 -2.11 21.99
CA PHE A 44 -18.96 -1.16 21.02
C PHE A 44 -19.58 -1.92 19.86
N SER A 45 -20.84 -1.63 19.55
CA SER A 45 -21.54 -2.26 18.43
C SER A 45 -22.13 -1.23 17.48
N THR A 46 -22.18 -1.58 16.20
CA THR A 46 -22.86 -0.80 15.16
C THR A 46 -24.29 -1.27 14.91
N GLU A 47 -24.71 -2.38 15.53
CA GLU A 47 -26.00 -3.04 15.30
C GLU A 47 -26.93 -2.85 16.50
N LYS A 48 -27.98 -2.02 16.39
CA LYS A 48 -28.99 -1.90 17.46
C LYS A 48 -29.72 -3.23 17.66
N GLN A 49 -29.67 -3.82 18.86
CA GLN A 49 -30.58 -4.92 19.22
C GLN A 49 -32.00 -4.40 19.48
N VAL A 50 -32.98 -5.13 18.97
CA VAL A 50 -34.38 -5.10 19.43
C VAL A 50 -34.53 -6.23 20.45
N LEU A 51 -34.93 -5.90 21.67
CA LEU A 51 -35.11 -6.81 22.80
C LEU A 51 -36.42 -7.64 22.69
N GLU A 52 -36.37 -8.86 23.19
CA GLU A 52 -37.34 -9.96 23.12
C GLU A 52 -38.62 -9.79 23.99
N ALA A 53 -39.73 -10.46 23.62
CA ALA A 53 -40.72 -11.00 24.56
C ALA A 53 -41.55 -12.18 23.98
N LYS A 54 -41.83 -13.16 24.86
CA LYS A 54 -42.39 -14.53 24.71
C LYS A 54 -43.82 -14.67 24.12
N SER A 55 -44.09 -15.79 23.43
CA SER A 55 -45.14 -16.81 23.71
C SER A 55 -45.89 -17.38 22.48
N SER A 56 -45.88 -18.71 22.39
CA SER A 56 -46.91 -19.66 21.90
C SER A 56 -47.43 -19.65 20.44
N CYS A 57 -47.25 -20.82 19.82
CA CYS A 57 -48.17 -21.63 19.00
C CYS A 57 -48.74 -21.10 17.66
N GLU A 58 -48.27 -21.76 16.60
CA GLU A 58 -49.01 -22.34 15.45
C GLU A 58 -49.89 -21.45 14.53
N VAL A 59 -49.39 -21.36 13.28
CA VAL A 59 -50.06 -21.73 12.01
C VAL A 59 -50.61 -20.58 11.11
N GLU A 60 -50.08 -20.61 9.87
CA GLU A 60 -50.48 -20.00 8.57
C GLU A 60 -49.86 -18.66 8.11
N THR A 61 -48.90 -18.80 7.18
CA THR A 61 -48.51 -17.94 6.05
C THR A 61 -49.71 -17.43 5.20
N PRO A 62 -49.55 -16.50 4.20
CA PRO A 62 -48.34 -15.80 3.70
C PRO A 62 -48.52 -14.28 3.36
N CYS A 63 -47.41 -13.71 2.83
CA CYS A 63 -47.22 -12.43 2.08
C CYS A 63 -46.84 -11.18 2.90
N GLU A 64 -45.56 -10.79 2.94
CA GLU A 64 -44.83 -9.90 1.98
C GLU A 64 -45.23 -8.43 2.14
N THR A 65 -44.41 -7.38 2.27
CA THR A 65 -42.98 -7.03 2.03
C THR A 65 -42.80 -5.65 2.74
N LYS A 66 -41.68 -5.13 3.26
CA LYS A 66 -40.37 -4.89 2.66
C LYS A 66 -39.34 -4.53 3.75
N THR A 67 -38.35 -5.39 3.90
CA THR A 67 -36.99 -5.05 4.35
C THR A 67 -36.04 -5.95 3.58
N SER A 68 -34.76 -5.56 3.54
CA SER A 68 -33.61 -6.32 3.01
C SER A 68 -33.34 -6.22 1.49
N GLU A 69 -32.43 -5.32 1.10
CA GLU A 69 -31.69 -5.42 -0.17
C GLU A 69 -30.16 -5.51 0.00
N LEU A 70 -29.60 -5.45 1.21
CA LEU A 70 -28.15 -5.67 1.41
C LEU A 70 -27.79 -7.00 2.08
N GLU A 71 -28.70 -7.65 2.78
CA GLU A 71 -28.39 -8.88 3.55
C GLU A 71 -28.62 -10.19 2.78
N LYS A 72 -29.14 -10.15 1.55
CA LYS A 72 -29.39 -11.35 0.73
C LYS A 72 -28.27 -11.74 -0.25
N VAL A 73 -27.15 -11.03 -0.24
CA VAL A 73 -26.09 -11.28 -1.26
C VAL A 73 -25.15 -12.43 -0.88
N PHE A 74 -25.18 -12.96 0.36
CA PHE A 74 -24.23 -14.00 0.78
C PHE A 74 -24.79 -15.41 0.98
N GLU A 75 -26.08 -15.65 0.72
CA GLU A 75 -26.62 -17.04 0.69
C GLU A 75 -26.50 -17.69 -0.69
N ASN A 76 -26.47 -16.90 -1.77
CA ASN A 76 -26.17 -17.39 -3.10
C ASN A 76 -24.80 -16.86 -3.50
N GLY A 77 -23.83 -17.77 -3.66
CA GLY A 77 -22.46 -17.42 -3.99
C GLY A 77 -22.33 -16.40 -5.13
N ILE A 78 -21.19 -15.71 -5.15
CA ILE A 78 -20.94 -14.63 -6.11
C ILE A 78 -21.02 -15.17 -7.55
N ASP A 79 -22.05 -14.75 -8.30
CA ASP A 79 -22.25 -15.16 -9.69
C ASP A 79 -21.18 -14.55 -10.62
N SER A 80 -20.69 -15.35 -11.55
CA SER A 80 -19.71 -14.99 -12.58
C SER A 80 -20.15 -13.76 -13.38
N GLU A 81 -21.45 -13.61 -13.64
CA GLU A 81 -22.01 -12.48 -14.37
C GLU A 81 -21.85 -11.16 -13.59
N VAL A 82 -22.03 -11.21 -12.26
CA VAL A 82 -21.85 -10.07 -11.36
C VAL A 82 -20.37 -9.72 -11.24
N ILE A 83 -19.51 -10.74 -11.10
CA ILE A 83 -18.05 -10.59 -11.11
C ILE A 83 -17.60 -9.88 -12.39
N TYR A 84 -18.03 -10.37 -13.56
CA TYR A 84 -17.68 -9.80 -14.85
C TYR A 84 -18.16 -8.35 -15.00
N LYS A 85 -19.38 -8.03 -14.54
CA LYS A 85 -19.88 -6.64 -14.55
C LYS A 85 -19.05 -5.73 -13.66
N VAL A 86 -18.68 -6.17 -12.45
CA VAL A 86 -17.80 -5.42 -11.55
C VAL A 86 -16.43 -5.19 -12.21
N PHE A 87 -15.80 -6.23 -12.76
CA PHE A 87 -14.53 -6.11 -13.49
C PHE A 87 -14.64 -5.12 -14.66
N LYS A 88 -15.69 -5.21 -15.48
CA LYS A 88 -15.90 -4.30 -16.62
C LYS A 88 -16.11 -2.84 -16.18
N ILE A 89 -16.80 -2.61 -15.06
CA ILE A 89 -16.96 -1.27 -14.48
C ILE A 89 -15.61 -0.73 -14.00
N MET A 90 -14.81 -1.56 -13.33
CA MET A 90 -13.50 -1.17 -12.84
C MET A 90 -12.50 -0.92 -13.99
N MET A 91 -12.57 -1.69 -15.09
CA MET A 91 -11.79 -1.44 -16.33
C MET A 91 -12.08 -0.06 -16.88
N LYS A 92 -13.37 0.25 -17.07
CA LYS A 92 -13.80 1.54 -17.59
C LYS A 92 -13.42 2.72 -16.70
N LYS A 93 -13.24 2.47 -15.40
CA LYS A 93 -12.87 3.48 -14.41
C LYS A 93 -11.35 3.54 -14.13
N GLY A 94 -10.53 2.74 -14.81
CA GLY A 94 -9.08 2.69 -14.58
C GLY A 94 -8.66 2.12 -13.22
N LEU A 95 -9.59 1.51 -12.47
CA LEU A 95 -9.36 1.01 -11.10
C LEU A 95 -8.80 -0.43 -11.07
N LEU A 96 -8.66 -1.05 -12.25
CA LEU A 96 -8.16 -2.43 -12.34
C LEU A 96 -6.68 -2.56 -11.97
N ASN A 97 -5.83 -1.59 -12.30
CA ASN A 97 -4.39 -1.73 -12.10
C ASN A 97 -4.07 -1.98 -10.61
N GLY A 98 -4.67 -1.19 -9.71
CA GLY A 98 -4.49 -1.37 -8.27
C GLY A 98 -4.97 -2.73 -7.74
N VAL A 99 -6.06 -3.28 -8.30
CA VAL A 99 -6.61 -4.58 -7.88
C VAL A 99 -5.80 -5.75 -8.44
N ILE A 100 -5.30 -5.64 -9.67
CA ILE A 100 -4.40 -6.63 -10.25
C ILE A 100 -3.10 -6.69 -9.44
N ASP A 101 -2.54 -5.54 -9.05
CA ASP A 101 -1.33 -5.47 -8.23
C ASP A 101 -1.52 -6.13 -6.86
N LEU A 102 -2.69 -5.94 -6.24
CA LEU A 102 -3.10 -6.56 -4.97
C LEU A 102 -3.26 -8.08 -5.09
N ILE A 103 -3.89 -8.57 -6.16
CA ILE A 103 -4.14 -10.01 -6.37
C ILE A 103 -2.87 -10.75 -6.79
N THR A 104 -2.04 -10.12 -7.62
CA THR A 104 -0.81 -10.74 -8.12
C THR A 104 0.38 -10.56 -7.19
N ASN A 105 0.29 -9.66 -6.19
CA ASN A 105 1.35 -9.38 -5.22
C ASN A 105 2.70 -9.04 -5.92
N LYS A 106 2.61 -8.39 -7.09
CA LYS A 106 3.70 -8.26 -8.06
C LYS A 106 4.46 -6.93 -8.01
N LYS A 107 4.06 -5.97 -7.17
CA LYS A 107 4.84 -4.72 -7.08
C LYS A 107 6.25 -5.04 -6.59
N PRO A 108 7.29 -4.50 -7.25
CA PRO A 108 8.66 -4.78 -6.86
C PRO A 108 9.03 -4.12 -5.52
N TYR A 109 8.15 -3.35 -4.89
CA TYR A 109 8.37 -2.74 -3.59
C TYR A 109 7.04 -2.40 -2.91
N LEU A 110 7.09 -2.24 -1.58
CA LEU A 110 6.02 -1.64 -0.79
C LEU A 110 6.12 -0.12 -0.84
N ALA A 111 4.99 0.54 -1.07
CA ALA A 111 4.89 1.99 -1.06
C ALA A 111 3.59 2.46 -0.40
N GLU A 112 3.67 3.59 0.28
CA GLU A 112 2.52 4.37 0.76
C GLU A 112 2.34 5.59 -0.13
N THR A 113 1.10 5.91 -0.48
CA THR A 113 0.77 7.06 -1.32
C THR A 113 -0.37 7.86 -0.70
N ASP A 114 -0.27 9.18 -0.71
CA ASP A 114 -1.34 10.09 -0.31
C ASP A 114 -1.98 10.75 -1.55
N SER A 115 -3.23 11.20 -1.40
CA SER A 115 -3.96 11.96 -2.42
C SER A 115 -3.28 13.25 -2.90
N ILE A 116 -2.38 13.84 -2.10
CA ILE A 116 -1.59 15.03 -2.49
C ILE A 116 -0.40 14.70 -3.40
N GLY A 117 -0.15 13.42 -3.70
CA GLY A 117 1.01 12.97 -4.50
C GLY A 117 2.25 12.63 -3.67
N LEU A 118 2.16 12.60 -2.33
CA LEU A 118 3.23 12.06 -1.49
C LEU A 118 3.36 10.56 -1.73
N LYS A 119 4.57 10.08 -2.01
CA LYS A 119 4.90 8.66 -2.12
C LYS A 119 6.08 8.34 -1.21
N ILE A 120 5.94 7.30 -0.39
CA ILE A 120 7.00 6.77 0.48
C ILE A 120 7.24 5.33 0.07
N VAL A 121 8.43 5.04 -0.44
CA VAL A 121 8.85 3.68 -0.79
C VAL A 121 9.64 3.08 0.37
N ARG A 122 9.30 1.85 0.77
CA ARG A 122 10.03 1.13 1.82
C ARG A 122 11.23 0.44 1.19
N GLY A 123 12.40 1.08 1.23
CA GLY A 123 13.63 0.61 0.57
C GLY A 123 13.98 -0.85 0.87
N SER A 124 13.76 -1.32 2.11
CA SER A 124 14.00 -2.71 2.51
C SER A 124 13.11 -3.76 1.82
N SER A 125 12.08 -3.34 1.09
CA SER A 125 11.17 -4.23 0.35
C SER A 125 11.44 -4.26 -1.16
N VAL A 126 12.40 -3.47 -1.63
CA VAL A 126 12.72 -3.34 -3.05
C VAL A 126 13.31 -4.65 -3.57
N LYS A 127 12.67 -5.16 -4.61
CA LYS A 127 13.11 -6.25 -5.47
C LYS A 127 13.67 -5.62 -6.73
N TYR A 128 14.79 -6.15 -7.17
CA TYR A 128 15.52 -5.63 -8.32
C TYR A 128 15.28 -6.50 -9.54
N GLU A 129 15.39 -5.90 -10.71
CA GLU A 129 15.47 -6.59 -11.99
C GLU A 129 16.87 -6.39 -12.59
N ALA A 130 17.28 -7.31 -13.48
CA ALA A 130 18.57 -7.21 -14.15
C ALA A 130 18.55 -6.01 -15.12
N LEU A 131 19.60 -5.20 -15.07
CA LEU A 131 19.84 -4.16 -16.06
C LEU A 131 20.50 -4.79 -17.29
N ASP A 132 19.98 -4.49 -18.47
CA ASP A 132 20.62 -4.92 -19.72
C ASP A 132 21.84 -4.04 -20.01
N THR A 133 23.04 -4.58 -19.72
CA THR A 133 24.32 -3.95 -20.06
C THR A 133 24.83 -4.35 -21.45
N GLY A 134 24.10 -5.21 -22.16
CA GLY A 134 24.56 -5.90 -23.37
C GLY A 134 25.43 -7.14 -23.11
N ASN A 135 25.79 -7.43 -21.85
CA ASN A 135 26.51 -8.63 -21.45
C ASN A 135 25.72 -9.42 -20.38
N PRO A 136 25.24 -10.63 -20.67
CA PRO A 136 24.41 -11.41 -19.75
C PRO A 136 25.15 -11.91 -18.49
N ASP A 137 26.48 -11.86 -18.48
CA ASP A 137 27.29 -12.24 -17.31
C ASP A 137 27.43 -11.10 -16.29
N ASP A 138 27.08 -9.87 -16.67
CA ASP A 138 27.14 -8.72 -15.77
C ASP A 138 26.03 -8.80 -14.72
N LYS A 139 26.41 -8.62 -13.46
CA LYS A 139 25.49 -8.62 -12.33
C LYS A 139 25.15 -7.21 -11.93
N VAL A 140 24.38 -6.56 -12.79
CA VAL A 140 23.84 -5.23 -12.54
C VAL A 140 22.34 -5.35 -12.38
N PHE A 141 21.83 -4.84 -11.27
CA PHE A 141 20.41 -4.86 -10.98
C PHE A 141 19.94 -3.47 -10.63
N TYR A 142 18.73 -3.14 -11.03
CA TYR A 142 18.14 -1.84 -10.76
C TYR A 142 16.65 -1.97 -10.46
N GLN A 143 16.10 -0.94 -9.83
CA GLN A 143 14.66 -0.78 -9.70
C GLN A 143 14.34 0.70 -9.62
N GLU A 144 13.59 1.19 -10.61
CA GLU A 144 12.99 2.52 -10.54
C GLU A 144 11.84 2.51 -9.52
N ILE A 145 11.81 3.52 -8.65
CA ILE A 145 10.85 3.62 -7.55
C ILE A 145 10.03 4.92 -7.58
N ILE A 146 10.51 5.96 -8.23
CA ILE A 146 9.81 7.24 -8.47
C ILE A 146 9.98 7.62 -9.94
N ASN A 147 8.89 7.99 -10.62
CA ASN A 147 8.93 8.39 -12.03
C ASN A 147 7.78 9.34 -12.42
N ALA A 148 7.57 9.53 -13.72
CA ALA A 148 6.54 10.42 -14.26
C ALA A 148 5.09 10.01 -13.87
N ASP A 149 4.83 8.71 -13.63
CA ASP A 149 3.51 8.25 -13.17
C ASP A 149 3.18 8.74 -11.75
N ASP A 150 4.21 9.06 -10.96
CA ASP A 150 4.08 9.70 -9.66
C ASP A 150 3.98 11.23 -9.76
N GLY A 151 3.92 11.79 -10.97
CA GLY A 151 3.95 13.23 -11.21
C GLY A 151 5.33 13.88 -11.00
N SER A 152 6.39 13.07 -10.90
CA SER A 152 7.76 13.55 -10.71
C SER A 152 8.41 13.96 -12.04
N SER A 153 9.15 15.06 -12.02
CA SER A 153 10.01 15.48 -13.15
C SER A 153 11.38 14.78 -13.16
N MET A 154 11.68 14.00 -12.12
CA MET A 154 12.91 13.23 -11.97
C MET A 154 12.58 11.78 -11.71
N ASN A 155 13.39 10.90 -12.26
CA ASN A 155 13.32 9.48 -11.96
C ASN A 155 14.27 9.20 -10.79
N ALA A 156 13.86 8.32 -9.89
CA ALA A 156 14.70 7.86 -8.80
C ALA A 156 14.55 6.35 -8.64
N GLY A 157 15.65 5.70 -8.31
CA GLY A 157 15.75 4.26 -8.24
C GLY A 157 16.88 3.82 -7.34
N PHE A 158 16.99 2.50 -7.19
CA PHE A 158 18.18 1.87 -6.65
C PHE A 158 18.90 1.11 -7.77
N ILE A 159 20.22 1.06 -7.69
CA ILE A 159 21.07 0.27 -8.57
C ILE A 159 22.13 -0.43 -7.73
N THR A 160 22.43 -1.67 -8.07
CA THR A 160 23.48 -2.50 -7.46
C THR A 160 24.36 -3.08 -8.55
N ILE A 161 25.68 -3.03 -8.34
CA ILE A 161 26.68 -3.52 -9.28
C ILE A 161 27.55 -4.52 -8.54
N GLU A 162 27.47 -5.80 -8.87
CA GLU A 162 28.20 -6.85 -8.15
C GLU A 162 29.45 -7.30 -8.92
N SER A 163 30.62 -6.80 -8.52
CA SER A 163 31.93 -7.29 -9.00
C SER A 163 32.05 -7.35 -10.54
N CYS A 164 31.49 -6.36 -11.24
CA CYS A 164 31.59 -6.25 -12.70
C CYS A 164 31.91 -4.81 -13.11
N LYS A 165 32.18 -4.65 -14.41
CA LYS A 165 32.42 -3.36 -15.07
C LYS A 165 31.71 -3.37 -16.42
N PHE A 166 30.98 -2.30 -16.74
CA PHE A 166 30.23 -2.17 -17.97
C PHE A 166 30.25 -0.72 -18.47
N ASP A 167 30.18 -0.56 -19.79
CA ASP A 167 30.12 0.76 -20.42
C ASP A 167 28.69 1.32 -20.32
N TRP A 168 28.58 2.64 -20.14
CA TRP A 168 27.32 3.34 -20.02
C TRP A 168 27.39 4.72 -20.68
N GLU A 169 26.32 5.10 -21.38
CA GLU A 169 26.11 6.44 -21.89
C GLU A 169 24.83 7.02 -21.26
N THR A 170 24.97 8.08 -20.46
CA THR A 170 23.83 8.65 -19.72
C THR A 170 22.88 9.37 -20.67
N GLU A 171 21.63 8.92 -20.80
CA GLU A 171 20.64 9.54 -21.70
C GLU A 171 20.04 10.85 -21.15
N CYS A 172 20.15 11.02 -19.83
CA CYS A 172 19.71 12.19 -19.07
C CYS A 172 20.77 12.60 -18.04
N GLN A 173 20.48 13.63 -17.25
CA GLN A 173 21.31 13.93 -16.09
C GLN A 173 21.05 12.90 -15.01
N GLU A 174 22.12 12.40 -14.41
CA GLU A 174 22.06 11.34 -13.40
C GLU A 174 22.76 11.82 -12.12
N LEU A 175 22.14 11.58 -10.96
CA LEU A 175 22.70 11.88 -9.64
C LEU A 175 22.62 10.64 -8.76
N TYR A 176 23.76 10.18 -8.30
CA TYR A 176 23.90 8.94 -7.55
C TYR A 176 24.34 9.30 -6.13
N TYR A 177 23.74 8.63 -5.14
CA TYR A 177 24.20 8.65 -3.76
C TYR A 177 24.61 7.24 -3.38
N VAL A 178 25.86 7.05 -2.94
CA VAL A 178 26.38 5.72 -2.63
C VAL A 178 25.90 5.32 -1.24
N ILE A 179 25.09 4.25 -1.17
CA ILE A 179 24.53 3.73 0.08
C ILE A 179 25.50 2.73 0.72
N GLU A 180 26.01 1.79 -0.06
CA GLU A 180 26.89 0.68 0.35
C GLU A 180 27.91 0.37 -0.77
N GLY A 181 28.99 -0.34 -0.41
CA GLY A 181 30.01 -0.80 -1.36
C GLY A 181 30.88 0.32 -1.95
N THR A 182 31.48 0.05 -3.11
CA THR A 182 32.36 0.99 -3.80
C THR A 182 31.92 1.22 -5.25
N LEU A 183 31.54 2.45 -5.60
CA LEU A 183 31.28 2.81 -7.00
C LEU A 183 32.58 3.27 -7.67
N THR A 184 32.95 2.63 -8.77
CA THR A 184 34.03 3.10 -9.65
C THR A 184 33.45 3.64 -10.95
N VAL A 185 34.01 4.75 -11.42
CA VAL A 185 33.65 5.39 -12.68
C VAL A 185 34.93 5.61 -13.47
N THR A 186 35.02 5.01 -14.66
CA THR A 186 36.12 5.28 -15.59
C THR A 186 35.71 6.32 -16.61
N VAL A 187 36.51 7.38 -16.75
CA VAL A 187 36.40 8.42 -17.79
C VAL A 187 37.77 8.58 -18.45
N ASP A 188 37.88 8.39 -19.77
CA ASP A 188 39.14 8.54 -20.52
C ASP A 188 40.36 7.89 -19.83
N ASN A 189 40.21 6.62 -19.43
CA ASN A 189 41.21 5.81 -18.70
C ASN A 189 41.55 6.26 -17.26
N LYS A 190 40.91 7.32 -16.76
CA LYS A 190 41.02 7.72 -15.36
C LYS A 190 39.88 7.10 -14.56
N VAL A 191 40.23 6.45 -13.46
CA VAL A 191 39.27 5.86 -12.53
C VAL A 191 39.02 6.84 -11.37
N TYR A 192 37.75 7.09 -11.11
CA TYR A 192 37.24 7.79 -9.94
C TYR A 192 36.52 6.78 -9.05
N THR A 193 36.58 7.00 -7.74
CA THR A 193 35.99 6.10 -6.74
C THR A 193 35.13 6.92 -5.80
N ALA A 194 33.92 6.42 -5.53
CA ALA A 194 32.98 6.98 -4.56
C ALA A 194 32.59 5.90 -3.54
N HIS A 195 32.48 6.30 -2.29
CA HIS A 195 32.25 5.44 -1.13
C HIS A 195 30.92 5.81 -0.43
N PRO A 196 30.44 4.98 0.53
CA PRO A 196 29.18 5.26 1.20
C PRO A 196 29.13 6.66 1.80
N GLY A 197 28.08 7.43 1.45
CA GLY A 197 27.93 8.83 1.80
C GLY A 197 28.31 9.83 0.71
N ASP A 198 29.03 9.40 -0.32
CA ASP A 198 29.40 10.26 -1.44
C ASP A 198 28.26 10.42 -2.44
N SER A 199 28.26 11.55 -3.15
CA SER A 199 27.34 11.83 -4.26
C SER A 199 28.12 12.01 -5.56
N VAL A 200 27.61 11.45 -6.65
CA VAL A 200 28.23 11.51 -7.98
C VAL A 200 27.22 12.06 -8.98
N PHE A 201 27.64 13.04 -9.77
CA PHE A 201 26.83 13.64 -10.81
C PHE A 201 27.37 13.28 -12.19
N PHE A 202 26.47 12.91 -13.10
CA PHE A 202 26.78 12.68 -14.50
C PHE A 202 25.95 13.61 -15.39
N PRO A 203 26.60 14.39 -16.27
CA PRO A 203 25.88 15.19 -17.25
C PRO A 203 25.32 14.30 -18.36
N LYS A 204 24.20 14.70 -18.96
CA LYS A 204 23.63 14.03 -20.13
C LYS A 204 24.69 13.85 -21.24
N GLY A 205 24.73 12.65 -21.83
CA GLY A 205 25.68 12.24 -22.85
C GLY A 205 27.08 11.89 -22.34
N ALA A 206 27.28 11.77 -21.01
CA ALA A 206 28.53 11.29 -20.46
C ALA A 206 28.76 9.84 -20.89
N LYS A 207 29.94 9.57 -21.47
CA LYS A 207 30.42 8.22 -21.82
C LYS A 207 31.38 7.76 -20.76
N ILE A 208 30.98 6.76 -19.99
CA ILE A 208 31.70 6.29 -18.82
C ILE A 208 31.70 4.76 -18.79
N ALA A 209 32.50 4.18 -17.92
CA ALA A 209 32.33 2.80 -17.51
C ALA A 209 32.09 2.73 -16.00
N PHE A 210 30.94 2.21 -15.61
CA PHE A 210 30.62 1.91 -14.23
C PHE A 210 31.28 0.59 -13.82
N GLY A 211 31.57 0.46 -12.54
CA GLY A 211 31.94 -0.82 -11.97
C GLY A 211 31.98 -0.81 -10.46
N SER A 212 32.08 -1.99 -9.88
CA SER A 212 32.37 -2.18 -8.46
C SER A 212 33.44 -3.25 -8.31
N PRO A 213 34.50 -3.02 -7.50
CA PRO A 213 35.46 -4.07 -7.16
C PRO A 213 34.90 -5.05 -6.10
N ASP A 214 33.81 -4.68 -5.41
CA ASP A 214 33.19 -5.42 -4.33
C ASP A 214 31.70 -5.68 -4.61
N LYS A 215 30.96 -6.10 -3.58
CA LYS A 215 29.53 -6.37 -3.64
C LYS A 215 28.79 -5.26 -2.90
#